data_AF-A0A0G3EDT1-F1
#
_entry.id   AF-A0A0G3EDT1-F1
#
_cell.length_a   1.000
_cell.length_b   1.000
_cell.length_c   1.000
_cell.angle_alpha   90.00
_cell.angle_beta   90.00
_cell.angle_gamma   90.00
#
_symmetry.space_group_name_H-M   'P 1'
#
loop_
_entity.id
_entity.type
_entity.pdbx_description
1 polymer ?
#
loop_
_entity_poly.entity_id
_entity_poly.type
_entity_poly.pdbx_seq_one_letter_code
_entity_poly.pdbx_strand_id
1 'polypeptide(L)' 'MTGNEPAGRTLDFLAQEMLREINTIGAKAGDLEIARAGVAVKTELERIREQSQNVE' A
#
# COMPACT_ATOMS: atom_id res chain seq x y z
N MET A 1 -19.00 14.33 -5.31
CA MET A 1 -18.43 13.06 -5.83
C MET A 1 -18.54 12.03 -4.73
N THR A 2 -19.66 11.32 -4.65
CA THR A 2 -19.97 10.34 -3.59
C THR A 2 -20.90 9.29 -4.20
N GLY A 3 -20.34 8.26 -4.81
CA GLY A 3 -21.10 7.36 -5.68
C GLY A 3 -20.44 6.01 -5.86
N ASN A 4 -20.58 5.15 -4.84
CA ASN A 4 -20.70 3.70 -4.97
C ASN A 4 -19.65 2.97 -5.86
N GLU A 5 -18.39 3.40 -5.84
CA GLU A 5 -17.29 2.52 -6.27
C GLU A 5 -17.20 1.34 -5.30
N PRO A 6 -16.85 0.12 -5.77
CA PRO A 6 -16.60 -1.01 -4.87
C PRO A 6 -15.53 -0.62 -3.85
N ALA A 7 -15.77 -0.88 -2.57
CA ALA A 7 -14.84 -0.49 -1.51
C ALA A 7 -13.44 -1.09 -1.74
N GLY A 8 -13.38 -2.31 -2.30
CA GLY A 8 -12.14 -2.92 -2.78
C GLY A 8 -11.39 -2.10 -3.83
N ARG A 9 -12.08 -1.51 -4.81
CA ARG A 9 -11.39 -0.70 -5.84
C ARG A 9 -10.65 0.50 -5.26
N THR A 10 -11.29 1.20 -4.31
CA THR A 10 -10.66 2.33 -3.62
C THR A 10 -9.48 1.87 -2.74
N LEU A 11 -9.61 0.72 -2.07
CA LEU A 11 -8.55 0.15 -1.22
C LEU A 11 -7.33 -0.33 -2.02
N ASP A 12 -7.51 -1.02 -3.16
CA ASP A 12 -6.38 -1.44 -4.01
C ASP A 12 -5.67 -0.21 -4.61
N PHE A 13 -6.40 0.83 -5.04
CA PHE A 13 -5.79 2.10 -5.46
C PHE A 13 -4.92 2.72 -4.35
N LEU A 14 -5.45 2.84 -3.12
CA LEU A 14 -4.68 3.38 -1.99
C LEU A 14 -3.46 2.51 -1.66
N ALA A 15 -3.58 1.19 -1.73
CA ALA A 15 -2.46 0.28 -1.52
C ALA A 15 -1.36 0.44 -2.60
N GLN A 16 -1.75 0.69 -3.85
CA GLN A 16 -0.81 1.02 -4.94
C GLN A 16 -0.09 2.36 -4.69
N GLU A 17 -0.81 3.42 -4.29
CA GLU A 17 -0.21 4.71 -3.96
C GLU A 17 0.80 4.59 -2.79
N MET A 18 0.41 3.90 -1.71
CA MET A 18 1.29 3.64 -0.56
C MET A 18 2.55 2.86 -0.96
N LEU A 19 2.44 1.88 -1.87
CA LEU A 19 3.61 1.15 -2.37
C LEU A 19 4.58 2.05 -3.15
N ARG A 20 4.07 3.01 -3.95
CA ARG A 20 4.92 3.99 -4.66
C ARG A 20 5.62 4.94 -3.69
N GLU A 21 4.95 5.34 -2.61
CA GLU A 21 5.54 6.22 -1.59
C GLU A 21 6.61 5.48 -0.77
N ILE A 22 6.37 4.24 -0.34
CA ILE A 22 7.37 3.43 0.38
C ILE A 22 8.62 3.18 -0.48
N ASN A 23 8.46 2.93 -1.79
CA ASN A 23 9.61 2.82 -2.70
C ASN A 23 10.36 4.15 -2.86
N THR A 24 9.66 5.28 -2.89
CA THR A 24 10.26 6.62 -2.96
C THR A 24 11.02 6.99 -1.69
N ILE A 25 10.46 6.68 -0.52
CA ILE A 25 11.12 6.86 0.78
C ILE A 25 12.37 5.97 0.85
N GLY A 26 12.25 4.67 0.55
CA GLY A 26 13.37 3.73 0.59
C GLY A 26 14.53 4.13 -0.34
N ALA A 27 14.22 4.62 -1.55
CA ALA A 27 15.22 5.08 -2.51
C ALA A 27 15.92 6.40 -2.12
N LYS A 28 15.29 7.24 -1.29
CA LYS A 28 15.83 8.55 -0.88
C LYS A 28 16.46 8.55 0.52
N ALA A 29 16.04 7.66 1.41
CA ALA A 29 16.49 7.65 2.79
C ALA A 29 17.92 7.14 2.96
N GLY A 30 18.32 6.10 2.22
CA GLY A 30 19.62 5.45 2.37
C GLY A 30 19.85 4.77 3.73
N ASP A 31 18.82 4.65 4.55
CA ASP A 31 18.86 4.16 5.93
C ASP A 31 18.35 2.72 6.05
N LEU A 32 19.04 1.93 6.88
CA LEU A 32 18.79 0.49 7.02
C LEU A 32 17.55 0.16 7.87
N GLU A 33 17.20 0.99 8.85
CA GLU A 33 15.95 0.84 9.61
C GLU A 33 14.74 1.22 8.75
N ILE A 34 14.87 2.27 7.94
CA ILE A 34 13.83 2.66 6.97
C ILE A 34 13.65 1.55 5.91
N ALA A 35 14.73 0.91 5.46
CA ALA A 35 14.65 -0.25 4.57
C ALA A 35 13.91 -1.44 5.24
N ARG A 36 14.22 -1.75 6.51
CA ARG A 36 13.52 -2.78 7.30
C ARG A 36 12.03 -2.47 7.47
N ALA A 37 11.70 -1.25 7.87
CA ALA A 37 10.32 -0.79 8.02
C ALA A 37 9.57 -0.87 6.68
N GLY A 38 10.21 -0.50 5.57
CA GLY A 38 9.66 -0.61 4.22
C GLY A 38 9.32 -2.05 3.80
N VAL A 39 10.07 -3.05 4.26
CA VAL A 39 9.72 -4.47 4.05
C VAL A 39 8.47 -4.84 4.84
N ALA A 40 8.39 -4.47 6.13
CA ALA A 40 7.22 -4.76 6.96
C ALA A 40 5.94 -4.11 6.41
N VAL A 41 6.02 -2.84 5.96
CA VAL A 41 4.88 -2.15 5.34
C VAL A 41 4.44 -2.83 4.03
N LYS A 42 5.38 -3.35 3.21
CA LYS A 42 5.02 -4.09 2.00
C LYS A 42 4.20 -5.36 2.30
N THR A 43 4.56 -6.11 3.33
CA THR A 43 3.78 -7.28 3.77
C THR A 43 2.38 -6.92 4.24
N GLU A 44 2.20 -5.81 4.97
CA GLU A 44 0.85 -5.38 5.37
C GLU A 44 0.05 -4.81 4.17
N LEU A 45 0.70 -4.18 3.20
CA LEU A 45 0.05 -3.77 1.95
C LEU A 45 -0.44 -4.96 1.12
N GLU A 46 0.29 -6.08 1.09
CA GLU A 46 -0.15 -7.32 0.44
C GLU A 46 -1.45 -7.84 1.08
N ARG A 47 -1.52 -7.90 2.42
CA ARG A 47 -2.74 -8.29 3.15
C ARG A 47 -3.92 -7.33 2.92
N ILE A 48 -3.65 -6.02 2.84
CA ILE A 48 -4.68 -5.04 2.49
C ILE A 48 -5.24 -5.33 1.10
N ARG A 49 -4.40 -5.69 0.11
CA ARG A 49 -4.84 -6.03 -1.25
C ARG A 49 -5.60 -7.35 -1.32
N GLU A 50 -5.22 -8.37 -0.55
CA GLU A 50 -6.01 -9.60 -0.40
C GLU A 50 -7.39 -9.30 0.19
N GLN A 51 -7.46 -8.54 1.28
CA GLN A 51 -8.72 -8.17 1.92
C GLN A 51 -9.58 -7.26 1.00
N SER A 52 -8.93 -6.43 0.20
CA SER A 52 -9.54 -5.56 -0.81
C SER A 52 -10.26 -6.36 -1.90
N GLN A 53 -9.65 -7.45 -2.38
CA GLN A 53 -10.26 -8.37 -3.37
C GLN A 53 -11.43 -9.16 -2.77
N ASN A 54 -11.43 -9.41 -1.46
CA ASN A 54 -12.54 -10.07 -0.75
C ASN A 54 -13.76 -9.16 -0.53
N VAL A 55 -13.70 -7.87 -0.85
CA VAL A 55 -14.78 -6.87 -0.67
C VAL A 55 -15.10 -6.05 -1.94
N GLU A 56 -14.63 -6.51 -3.11
CA GLU A 56 -15.09 -6.09 -4.44
C GLU A 56 -16.22 -7.01 -4.94
#